data_AF-A0A7V6R4I9-F1
#
_entry.id   AF-A0A7V6R4I9-F1
#
_cell.length_a   1.000
_cell.length_b   1.000
_cell.length_c   1.000
_cell.angle_alpha   90.00
_cell.angle_beta   90.00
_cell.angle_gamma   90.00
#
_symmetry.space_group_name_H-M   'P 1'
#
loop_
_entity.id
_entity.type
_entity.pdbx_description
1 polymer ?
#
loop_
_entity_poly.entity_id
_entity_poly.type
_entity_poly.pdbx_seq_one_letter_code
_entity_poly.pdbx_strand_id
1 'polypeptide(L)'
;MYISTETFSLESYVKRNLNYLNNMVDKDNVPYFHVFWTEPAEAAHDWPDLTDVMARQLQAAVMLQEMTGETARLERIWTNKILDMIDKKTGLVHRKETNYCTSKVEMGCYALIIYMLVTLYQKYKSTEIKDIIDKMAASLFRIYKTDYAHEELQFSYGFIIKGLMSAFRFAGSSIAFEFAKELVKIVKESKLFTPDNTFKHGGHMHGNLRTLMGLADYALYMGDAVLYSRVCSIFEYVSSITTSFGFLPEVVGRKGDIVSCETCALMDYIGLGVTLANGGHPEYWDRIERMVRNHLVESQISDVSWLKSDGSRQDTHQFTWDRVGERMIGGYAGWSSPTHILAACETLTMWGGEELRNKTRAFQNCCGGSGTHAFYIAWKNAAIFKDGCLYINLYFDKLLNEAEIRCFEPYKGEVRIMLKRDCNVRIRIADHIDRQTIKVTKNSEIIEPVIFGNYLELNQCAAGDTVVFSYDLNAYEEEVEIGNDGFLKYRYRVKWRGSTVTELIPIGNEYKTVYSDFDKRHVPVFYGEEGPGRLYLGRNNFDKCKPTLSTINLDSGEGNFWNLV
;
A
#
# COMPACT_ATOMS: atom_id res chain seq x y z
N MET A 1 10.82 19.57 -11.83
CA MET A 1 10.17 18.25 -11.77
C MET A 1 10.58 17.49 -13.02
N TYR A 2 11.39 16.44 -12.88
CA TYR A 2 11.90 15.67 -14.02
C TYR A 2 10.83 14.68 -14.47
N ILE A 3 10.42 14.75 -15.74
CA ILE A 3 9.74 13.64 -16.40
C ILE A 3 10.71 12.48 -16.32
N SER A 4 10.38 11.41 -15.58
CA SER A 4 11.16 10.18 -15.73
C SER A 4 10.95 9.75 -17.17
N THR A 5 12.00 9.80 -17.97
CA THR A 5 12.00 9.28 -19.33
C THR A 5 12.28 7.78 -19.33
N GLU A 6 12.15 7.10 -18.19
CA GLU A 6 12.40 5.68 -18.08
C GLU A 6 11.11 4.87 -18.27
N THR A 7 11.25 3.58 -18.62
CA THR A 7 10.18 2.60 -18.50
C THR A 7 9.71 2.48 -17.04
N PHE A 8 8.47 2.02 -16.85
CA PHE A 8 7.84 2.07 -15.53
C PHE A 8 8.31 0.91 -14.63
N SER A 9 9.25 1.21 -13.74
CA SER A 9 9.77 0.31 -12.69
C SER A 9 9.29 0.75 -11.30
N LEU A 10 8.87 -0.23 -10.49
CA LEU A 10 8.45 0.02 -9.11
C LEU A 10 9.64 0.28 -8.18
N GLU A 11 10.80 -0.33 -8.48
CA GLU A 11 12.06 -0.14 -7.76
C GLU A 11 12.47 1.34 -7.71
N SER A 12 12.26 2.06 -8.81
CA SER A 12 12.61 3.49 -8.91
C SER A 12 11.83 4.36 -7.91
N TYR A 13 10.57 4.01 -7.63
CA TYR A 13 9.77 4.69 -6.61
C TYR A 13 10.18 4.25 -5.20
N VAL A 14 10.40 2.96 -4.99
CA VAL A 14 10.81 2.43 -3.68
C VAL A 14 12.16 2.99 -3.24
N LYS A 15 13.12 3.16 -4.15
CA LYS A 15 14.43 3.79 -3.86
C LYS A 15 14.29 5.19 -3.24
N ARG A 16 13.29 5.98 -3.66
CA ARG A 16 13.08 7.35 -3.12
C ARG A 16 12.74 7.32 -1.63
N ASN A 17 12.10 6.26 -1.15
CA ASN A 17 11.73 6.10 0.26
C ASN A 17 12.95 5.93 1.18
N LEU A 18 14.13 5.61 0.63
CA LEU A 18 15.38 5.49 1.40
C LEU A 18 15.72 6.77 2.17
N ASN A 19 15.43 7.95 1.61
CA ASN A 19 15.63 9.23 2.31
C ASN A 19 14.75 9.30 3.56
N TYR A 20 13.44 9.10 3.39
CA TYR A 20 12.47 9.11 4.48
C TYR A 20 12.85 8.12 5.59
N LEU A 21 13.10 6.85 5.22
CA LEU A 21 13.43 5.80 6.20
C LEU A 21 14.70 6.11 6.99
N ASN A 22 15.67 6.82 6.41
CA ASN A 22 16.93 7.11 7.10
C ASN A 22 16.93 8.40 7.92
N ASN A 23 16.01 9.32 7.64
CA ASN A 23 16.09 10.71 8.10
C ASN A 23 14.86 11.19 8.89
N MET A 24 13.67 10.60 8.73
CA MET A 24 12.47 10.94 9.51
C MET A 24 12.46 10.26 10.89
N VAL A 25 13.55 10.47 11.64
CA VAL A 25 13.79 9.91 12.97
C VAL A 25 14.43 10.92 13.90
N ASP A 26 14.35 10.68 15.20
CA ASP A 26 15.09 11.42 16.22
C ASP A 26 16.57 11.00 16.32
N LYS A 27 17.29 11.61 17.27
CA LYS A 27 18.70 11.29 17.56
C LYS A 27 18.92 9.84 18.03
N ASP A 28 17.90 9.23 18.61
CA ASP A 28 17.92 7.85 19.10
C ASP A 28 17.44 6.86 18.01
N ASN A 29 17.18 7.34 16.79
CA ASN A 29 16.67 6.61 15.63
C ASN A 29 15.27 6.03 15.84
N VAL A 30 14.43 6.70 16.63
CA VAL A 30 12.99 6.45 16.75
C VAL A 30 12.26 7.27 15.68
N PRO A 31 11.37 6.67 14.88
CA PRO A 31 10.60 7.42 13.90
C PRO A 31 9.55 8.33 14.54
N TYR A 32 9.25 9.45 13.89
CA TYR A 32 8.17 10.35 14.29
C TYR A 32 6.85 9.93 13.64
N PHE A 33 5.76 9.80 14.40
CA PHE A 33 4.43 9.55 13.85
C PHE A 33 3.83 10.79 13.19
N HIS A 34 4.00 11.97 13.80
CA HIS A 34 3.31 13.17 13.35
C HIS A 34 4.23 14.12 12.61
N VAL A 35 3.68 14.74 11.57
CA VAL A 35 4.24 15.95 10.96
C VAL A 35 3.15 16.99 10.83
N PHE A 36 3.42 18.18 11.34
CA PHE A 36 2.48 19.30 11.32
C PHE A 36 2.91 20.38 10.36
N TRP A 37 1.92 20.95 9.66
CA TRP A 37 2.09 22.15 8.86
C TRP A 37 1.89 23.39 9.75
N THR A 38 2.94 23.71 10.48
CA THR A 38 3.10 24.93 11.28
C THR A 38 4.16 25.83 10.66
N GLU A 39 4.37 27.02 11.20
CA GLU A 39 5.47 27.91 10.83
C GLU A 39 6.37 28.17 12.05
N PRO A 40 7.52 27.49 12.16
CA PRO A 40 8.06 26.45 11.27
C PRO A 40 7.32 25.10 11.41
N ALA A 41 7.43 24.26 10.38
CA ALA A 41 6.94 22.89 10.38
C ALA A 41 7.65 22.04 11.42
N GLU A 42 6.95 21.08 11.98
CA GLU A 42 7.47 20.27 13.08
C GLU A 42 7.06 18.81 12.95
N ALA A 43 7.98 17.91 13.26
CA ALA A 43 7.68 16.50 13.46
C ALA A 43 7.61 16.22 14.97
N ALA A 44 6.68 15.37 15.38
CA ALA A 44 6.42 15.10 16.78
C ALA A 44 6.23 13.62 17.08
N HIS A 45 6.72 13.22 18.24
CA HIS A 45 6.56 11.88 18.76
C HIS A 45 5.18 11.66 19.36
N ASP A 46 4.72 10.41 19.27
CA ASP A 46 3.51 9.90 19.90
C ASP A 46 3.66 8.39 20.21
N TRP A 47 2.71 7.83 20.95
CA TRP A 47 2.75 6.44 21.40
C TRP A 47 2.96 5.37 20.29
N PRO A 48 2.52 5.55 19.02
CA PRO A 48 2.73 4.55 17.97
C PRO A 48 4.19 4.39 17.53
N ASP A 49 5.04 5.37 17.79
CA ASP A 49 6.42 5.46 17.29
C ASP A 49 7.26 4.25 17.62
N LEU A 50 7.18 3.80 18.88
CA LEU A 50 8.01 2.74 19.42
C LEU A 50 7.65 1.37 18.86
N THR A 51 6.43 1.19 18.34
CA THR A 51 5.93 -0.12 17.92
C THR A 51 5.34 -0.12 16.52
N ASP A 52 4.21 0.54 16.33
CA ASP A 52 3.43 0.49 15.09
C ASP A 52 4.27 1.07 13.94
N VAL A 53 4.71 2.32 14.10
CA VAL A 53 5.44 3.05 13.07
C VAL A 53 6.79 2.41 12.80
N MET A 54 7.54 2.06 13.85
CA MET A 54 8.84 1.38 13.68
C MET A 54 8.71 0.02 13.00
N ALA A 55 7.68 -0.78 13.32
CA ALA A 55 7.46 -2.08 12.68
C ALA A 55 7.14 -1.94 11.19
N ARG A 56 6.30 -0.97 10.81
CA ARG A 56 5.98 -0.69 9.40
C ARG A 56 7.19 -0.21 8.61
N GLN A 57 7.96 0.71 9.20
CA GLN A 57 9.16 1.25 8.56
C GLN A 57 10.26 0.19 8.44
N LEU A 58 10.42 -0.67 9.44
CA LEU A 58 11.32 -1.81 9.35
C LEU A 58 10.89 -2.82 8.28
N GLN A 59 9.59 -3.14 8.21
CA GLN A 59 9.07 -4.01 7.15
C GLN A 59 9.34 -3.41 5.75
N ALA A 60 9.10 -2.11 5.59
CA ALA A 60 9.41 -1.39 4.37
C ALA A 60 10.91 -1.38 4.04
N ALA A 61 11.79 -1.21 5.03
CA ALA A 61 13.23 -1.25 4.83
C ALA A 61 13.71 -2.62 4.30
N VAL A 62 13.14 -3.72 4.82
CA VAL A 62 13.43 -5.07 4.32
C VAL A 62 12.95 -5.25 2.88
N MET A 63 11.71 -4.87 2.59
CA MET A 63 11.12 -4.95 1.24
C MET A 63 11.87 -4.08 0.24
N LEU A 64 12.30 -2.88 0.67
CA LEU A 64 13.15 -1.99 -0.13
C LEU A 64 14.45 -2.67 -0.50
N GLN A 65 15.13 -3.31 0.45
CA GLN A 65 16.39 -4.00 0.15
C GLN A 65 16.22 -5.10 -0.89
N GLU A 66 15.14 -5.88 -0.76
CA GLU A 66 14.84 -6.94 -1.71
C GLU A 66 14.52 -6.41 -3.12
N MET A 67 13.73 -5.34 -3.22
CA MET A 67 13.38 -4.73 -4.50
C MET A 67 14.55 -3.99 -5.13
N THR A 68 15.42 -3.37 -4.33
CA THR A 68 16.34 -2.34 -4.84
C THR A 68 17.81 -2.73 -4.78
N GLY A 69 18.17 -3.73 -3.96
CA GLY A 69 19.54 -4.04 -3.57
C GLY A 69 20.15 -3.03 -2.58
N GLU A 70 19.47 -1.92 -2.30
CA GLU A 70 19.95 -0.86 -1.41
C GLU A 70 19.50 -1.08 0.03
N THR A 71 20.29 -0.69 1.01
CA THR A 71 19.98 -0.96 2.42
C THR A 71 19.70 0.33 3.17
N ALA A 72 18.54 0.41 3.83
CA ALA A 72 18.28 1.47 4.80
C ALA A 72 19.22 1.31 6.01
N ARG A 73 19.95 2.38 6.37
CA ARG A 73 20.87 2.43 7.51
C ARG A 73 20.20 1.98 8.80
N LEU A 74 18.91 2.30 8.95
CA LEU A 74 18.14 2.04 10.16
C LEU A 74 17.56 0.62 10.26
N GLU A 75 17.61 -0.20 9.20
CA GLU A 75 17.01 -1.54 9.21
C GLU A 75 17.52 -2.40 10.37
N ARG A 76 18.84 -2.49 10.54
CA ARG A 76 19.44 -3.28 11.63
C ARG A 76 19.20 -2.64 13.00
N ILE A 77 19.18 -1.32 13.06
CA ILE A 77 18.95 -0.58 14.31
C ILE A 77 17.53 -0.81 14.81
N TRP A 78 16.53 -0.70 13.94
CA TRP A 78 15.13 -0.98 14.27
C TRP A 78 14.88 -2.45 14.57
N THR A 79 15.51 -3.38 13.83
CA THR A 79 15.46 -4.81 14.16
C THR A 79 15.89 -5.04 15.61
N ASN A 80 17.05 -4.53 16.00
CA ASN A 80 17.54 -4.69 17.38
C ASN A 80 16.62 -4.02 18.40
N LYS A 81 16.19 -2.77 18.16
CA LYS A 81 15.29 -2.04 19.07
C LYS A 81 13.97 -2.79 19.33
N ILE A 82 13.33 -3.31 18.29
CA ILE A 82 12.07 -4.05 18.44
C ILE A 82 12.31 -5.36 19.20
N LEU A 83 13.34 -6.12 18.83
CA LEU A 83 13.65 -7.38 19.52
C LEU A 83 14.00 -7.15 21.00
N ASP A 84 14.69 -6.06 21.34
CA ASP A 84 15.00 -5.69 22.72
C ASP A 84 13.75 -5.30 23.55
N MET A 85 12.68 -4.84 22.90
CA MET A 85 11.40 -4.55 23.55
C MET A 85 10.50 -5.79 23.73
N ILE A 86 10.86 -6.92 23.11
CA ILE A 86 10.07 -8.15 23.20
C ILE A 86 10.52 -8.97 24.41
N ASP A 87 9.59 -9.24 25.32
CA ASP A 87 9.81 -10.18 26.41
C ASP A 87 9.97 -11.60 25.84
N LYS A 88 11.15 -12.21 26.02
CA LYS A 88 11.47 -13.52 25.43
C LYS A 88 10.65 -14.69 25.99
N LYS A 89 9.96 -14.52 27.11
CA LYS A 89 9.12 -15.58 27.71
C LYS A 89 7.72 -15.57 27.11
N THR A 90 7.16 -14.39 26.90
CA THR A 90 5.77 -14.18 26.47
C THR A 90 5.66 -13.83 24.99
N GLY A 91 6.72 -13.31 24.37
CA GLY A 91 6.68 -12.73 23.03
C GLY A 91 5.93 -11.39 22.98
N LEU A 92 5.53 -10.82 24.12
CA LEU A 92 4.82 -9.53 24.18
C LEU A 92 5.80 -8.37 24.16
N VAL A 93 5.36 -7.25 23.61
CA VAL A 93 6.17 -6.05 23.41
C VAL A 93 5.90 -5.08 24.54
N HIS A 94 6.96 -4.68 25.24
CA HIS A 94 6.91 -3.73 26.33
C HIS A 94 7.53 -2.41 25.88
N ARG A 95 6.67 -1.43 25.60
CA ARG A 95 7.10 -0.07 25.29
C ARG A 95 7.67 0.59 26.53
N LYS A 96 8.77 1.32 26.35
CA LYS A 96 9.31 2.19 27.40
C LYS A 96 8.33 3.33 27.66
N GLU A 97 8.15 3.67 28.93
CA GLU A 97 7.36 4.83 29.31
C GLU A 97 8.11 6.11 28.95
N THR A 98 7.43 7.04 28.28
CA THR A 98 7.93 8.37 27.91
C THR A 98 6.86 9.41 28.21
N ASN A 99 7.15 10.69 28.00
CA ASN A 99 6.16 11.77 28.12
C ASN A 99 5.01 11.69 27.09
N TYR A 100 5.14 10.85 26.06
CA TYR A 100 4.16 10.68 24.98
C TYR A 100 3.72 9.21 24.81
N CYS A 101 4.21 8.29 25.63
CA CYS A 101 3.90 6.86 25.52
C CYS A 101 3.76 6.21 26.91
N THR A 102 2.58 5.68 27.20
CA THR A 102 2.34 4.85 28.39
C THR A 102 2.73 3.40 28.12
N SER A 103 3.28 2.71 29.12
CA SER A 103 3.58 1.27 29.02
C SER A 103 2.29 0.45 29.09
N LYS A 104 1.68 0.16 27.93
CA LYS A 104 0.52 -0.74 27.79
C LYS A 104 0.60 -1.64 26.56
N VAL A 105 0.00 -2.82 26.68
CA VAL A 105 -0.20 -3.79 25.59
C VAL A 105 -1.36 -3.29 24.72
N GLU A 106 -1.08 -3.03 23.44
CA GLU A 106 -2.08 -2.52 22.49
C GLU A 106 -2.27 -3.52 21.34
N MET A 107 -3.45 -4.13 21.22
CA MET A 107 -3.70 -5.23 20.24
C MET A 107 -3.42 -4.82 18.79
N GLY A 108 -3.76 -3.59 18.40
CA GLY A 108 -3.50 -3.07 17.05
C GLY A 108 -2.02 -3.09 16.65
N CYS A 109 -1.12 -2.81 17.60
CA CYS A 109 0.33 -2.87 17.36
C CYS A 109 0.78 -4.29 17.01
N TYR A 110 0.23 -5.31 17.67
CA TYR A 110 0.68 -6.68 17.49
C TYR A 110 0.34 -7.26 16.12
N ALA A 111 -0.75 -6.80 15.49
CA ALA A 111 -1.07 -7.17 14.12
C ALA A 111 0.06 -6.83 13.14
N LEU A 112 0.71 -5.69 13.36
CA LEU A 112 1.81 -5.20 12.53
C LEU A 112 3.13 -5.84 12.93
N ILE A 113 3.38 -5.97 14.23
CA ILE A 113 4.63 -6.56 14.74
C ILE A 113 4.72 -8.03 14.33
N ILE A 114 3.67 -8.83 14.47
CA ILE A 114 3.72 -10.24 14.06
C ILE A 114 3.98 -10.37 12.56
N TYR A 115 3.39 -9.49 11.73
CA TYR A 115 3.61 -9.51 10.30
C TYR A 115 5.03 -9.07 9.91
N MET A 116 5.55 -8.03 10.59
CA MET A 116 6.93 -7.61 10.46
C MET A 116 7.91 -8.73 10.88
N LEU A 117 7.65 -9.43 11.98
CA LEU A 117 8.47 -10.56 12.43
C LEU A 117 8.47 -11.69 11.40
N VAL A 118 7.33 -11.98 10.77
CA VAL A 118 7.27 -12.95 9.65
C VAL A 118 8.12 -12.49 8.47
N THR A 119 8.15 -11.18 8.19
CA THR A 119 9.01 -10.61 7.15
C THR A 119 10.49 -10.77 7.49
N LEU A 120 10.89 -10.49 8.73
CA LEU A 120 12.27 -10.73 9.20
C LEU A 120 12.62 -12.22 9.21
N TYR A 121 11.67 -13.09 9.58
CA TYR A 121 11.87 -14.54 9.53
C TYR A 121 12.10 -15.00 8.10
N GLN A 122 11.33 -14.50 7.12
CA GLN A 122 11.55 -14.85 5.71
C GLN A 122 12.93 -14.44 5.22
N LYS A 123 13.42 -13.27 5.64
CA LYS A 123 14.75 -12.78 5.30
C LYS A 123 15.89 -13.55 5.98
N TYR A 124 15.84 -13.71 7.30
CA TYR A 124 16.97 -14.22 8.08
C TYR A 124 16.88 -15.70 8.42
N LYS A 125 15.71 -16.33 8.25
CA LYS A 125 15.40 -17.71 8.66
C LYS A 125 15.80 -18.02 10.11
N SER A 126 15.71 -17.02 11.00
CA SER A 126 16.15 -17.13 12.40
C SER A 126 15.18 -17.95 13.25
N THR A 127 15.71 -18.95 13.97
CA THR A 127 14.94 -19.76 14.93
C THR A 127 14.46 -18.94 16.13
N GLU A 128 15.22 -17.92 16.56
CA GLU A 128 14.81 -17.00 17.63
C GLU A 128 13.57 -16.20 17.22
N ILE A 129 13.55 -15.66 15.99
CA ILE A 129 12.39 -14.91 15.49
C ILE A 129 11.16 -15.82 15.38
N LYS A 130 11.34 -17.06 14.92
CA LYS A 130 10.25 -18.05 14.88
C LYS A 130 9.68 -18.33 16.27
N ASP A 131 10.55 -18.56 17.26
CA ASP A 131 10.13 -18.79 18.65
C ASP A 131 9.39 -17.58 19.24
N ILE A 132 9.83 -16.36 18.92
CA ILE A 132 9.11 -15.12 19.28
C ILE A 132 7.71 -15.09 18.65
N ILE A 133 7.57 -15.40 17.36
CA ILE A 133 6.27 -15.44 16.68
C ILE A 133 5.31 -16.43 17.37
N ASP A 134 5.79 -17.64 17.67
CA ASP A 134 5.00 -18.69 18.32
C ASP A 134 4.55 -18.25 19.73
N LYS A 135 5.45 -17.69 20.53
CA LYS A 135 5.14 -17.18 21.88
C LYS A 135 4.17 -16.01 21.85
N MET A 136 4.39 -15.06 20.93
CA MET A 136 3.53 -13.89 20.76
C MET A 136 2.10 -14.34 20.42
N ALA A 137 1.93 -15.21 19.42
CA ALA A 137 0.63 -15.76 19.06
C ALA A 137 -0.04 -16.49 20.23
N ALA A 138 0.71 -17.33 20.96
CA ALA A 138 0.19 -18.04 22.13
C ALA A 138 -0.25 -17.10 23.27
N SER A 139 0.54 -16.06 23.57
CA SER A 139 0.22 -15.10 24.62
C SER A 139 -0.96 -14.22 24.26
N LEU A 140 -1.03 -13.72 23.03
CA LEU A 140 -2.18 -12.95 22.55
C LEU A 140 -3.45 -13.80 22.53
N PHE A 141 -3.35 -15.07 22.13
CA PHE A 141 -4.50 -15.97 22.14
C PHE A 141 -5.00 -16.24 23.56
N ARG A 142 -4.09 -16.38 24.54
CA ARG A 142 -4.45 -16.49 25.96
C ARG A 142 -5.14 -15.23 26.47
N ILE A 143 -4.58 -14.05 26.19
CA ILE A 143 -5.18 -12.74 26.56
C ILE A 143 -6.59 -12.64 26.00
N TYR A 144 -6.75 -12.95 24.70
CA TYR A 144 -8.04 -12.97 24.03
C TYR A 144 -9.06 -13.89 24.73
N LYS A 145 -8.67 -15.10 25.14
CA LYS A 145 -9.56 -16.04 25.84
C LYS A 145 -9.98 -15.57 27.23
N THR A 146 -9.15 -14.77 27.90
CA THR A 146 -9.42 -14.27 29.26
C THR A 146 -10.19 -12.96 29.27
N ASP A 147 -10.06 -12.15 28.22
CA ASP A 147 -10.54 -10.76 28.17
C ASP A 147 -11.65 -10.55 27.10
N TYR A 148 -12.45 -11.59 26.88
CA TYR A 148 -13.46 -11.71 25.80
C TYR A 148 -14.59 -10.65 25.83
N ALA A 149 -14.68 -9.82 26.86
CA ALA A 149 -15.86 -9.03 27.18
C ALA A 149 -15.90 -7.60 26.60
N HIS A 150 -14.85 -7.11 25.94
CA HIS A 150 -14.79 -5.71 25.49
C HIS A 150 -15.12 -5.54 24.00
N GLU A 151 -16.30 -5.00 23.69
CA GLU A 151 -16.75 -4.63 22.33
C GLU A 151 -15.74 -3.71 21.60
N GLU A 152 -14.98 -2.90 22.33
CA GLU A 152 -13.95 -1.98 21.78
C GLU A 152 -12.79 -2.71 21.09
N LEU A 153 -12.57 -4.00 21.36
CA LEU A 153 -11.50 -4.79 20.75
C LEU A 153 -11.90 -5.40 19.39
N GLN A 154 -13.17 -5.34 18.99
CA GLN A 154 -13.68 -5.97 17.76
C GLN A 154 -13.01 -5.46 16.47
N PHE A 155 -12.65 -4.17 16.41
CA PHE A 155 -11.91 -3.60 15.29
C PHE A 155 -10.48 -4.19 15.17
N SER A 156 -9.81 -4.38 16.31
CA SER A 156 -8.45 -4.94 16.35
C SER A 156 -8.40 -6.44 16.07
N TYR A 157 -9.51 -7.16 16.31
CA TYR A 157 -9.59 -8.61 16.14
C TYR A 157 -9.56 -9.05 14.67
N GLY A 158 -10.21 -8.33 13.76
CA GLY A 158 -10.10 -8.63 12.33
C GLY A 158 -8.71 -8.31 11.76
N PHE A 159 -8.14 -7.19 12.20
CA PHE A 159 -6.91 -6.62 11.66
C PHE A 159 -5.69 -7.56 11.79
N ILE A 160 -5.60 -8.32 12.89
CA ILE A 160 -4.48 -9.24 13.16
C ILE A 160 -4.52 -10.54 12.34
N ILE A 161 -5.68 -10.91 11.77
CA ILE A 161 -5.86 -12.20 11.06
C ILE A 161 -4.82 -12.37 9.95
N LYS A 162 -4.52 -11.31 9.18
CA LYS A 162 -3.50 -11.38 8.12
C LYS A 162 -2.11 -11.72 8.67
N GLY A 163 -1.73 -11.11 9.79
CA GLY A 163 -0.45 -11.37 10.44
C GLY A 163 -0.35 -12.82 10.96
N LEU A 164 -1.42 -13.34 11.56
CA LEU A 164 -1.51 -14.72 12.05
C LEU A 164 -1.47 -15.76 10.93
N MET A 165 -2.24 -15.54 9.85
CA MET A 165 -2.21 -16.41 8.67
C MET A 165 -0.83 -16.42 8.01
N SER A 166 -0.15 -15.26 7.98
CA SER A 166 1.23 -15.18 7.49
C SER A 166 2.19 -15.94 8.41
N ALA A 167 2.05 -15.83 9.73
CA ALA A 167 2.84 -16.59 10.70
C ALA A 167 2.64 -18.11 10.56
N PHE A 168 1.40 -18.54 10.33
CA PHE A 168 1.09 -19.93 10.08
C PHE A 168 1.79 -20.45 8.81
N ARG A 169 1.57 -19.82 7.66
CA ARG A 169 2.10 -20.32 6.39
C ARG A 169 3.61 -20.19 6.27
N PHE A 170 4.17 -19.08 6.71
CA PHE A 170 5.55 -18.73 6.43
C PHE A 170 6.50 -18.99 7.59
N ALA A 171 5.99 -19.12 8.81
CA ALA A 171 6.80 -19.51 9.97
C ALA A 171 6.35 -20.84 10.60
N GLY A 172 5.32 -21.50 10.06
CA GLY A 172 4.85 -22.81 10.54
C GLY A 172 4.15 -22.75 11.91
N SER A 173 3.62 -21.58 12.30
CA SER A 173 3.01 -21.39 13.62
C SER A 173 1.60 -21.95 13.68
N SER A 174 1.44 -23.17 14.20
CA SER A 174 0.12 -23.80 14.38
C SER A 174 -0.76 -23.04 15.38
N ILE A 175 -0.18 -22.46 16.42
CA ILE A 175 -0.91 -21.66 17.40
C ILE A 175 -1.46 -20.36 16.81
N ALA A 176 -0.73 -19.74 15.86
CA ALA A 176 -1.23 -18.58 15.13
C ALA A 176 -2.46 -18.94 14.27
N PHE A 177 -2.47 -20.12 13.65
CA PHE A 177 -3.62 -20.61 12.91
C PHE A 177 -4.85 -20.86 13.79
N GLU A 178 -4.67 -21.53 14.93
CA GLU A 178 -5.78 -21.74 15.88
C GLU A 178 -6.34 -20.41 16.39
N PHE A 179 -5.48 -19.42 16.63
CA PHE A 179 -5.95 -18.08 16.99
C PHE A 179 -6.71 -17.40 15.85
N ALA A 180 -6.18 -17.42 14.62
CA ALA A 180 -6.85 -16.85 13.45
C ALA A 180 -8.24 -17.48 13.23
N LYS A 181 -8.36 -18.80 13.38
CA LYS A 181 -9.62 -19.54 13.27
C LYS A 181 -10.68 -19.05 14.25
N GLU A 182 -10.33 -18.78 15.50
CA GLU A 182 -11.28 -18.22 16.48
C GLU A 182 -11.70 -16.79 16.12
N LEU A 183 -10.76 -15.96 15.65
CA LEU A 183 -11.06 -14.59 15.23
C LEU A 183 -11.96 -14.55 14.00
N VAL A 184 -11.78 -15.45 13.03
CA VAL A 184 -12.64 -15.57 11.85
C VAL A 184 -14.10 -15.84 12.25
N LYS A 185 -14.35 -16.69 13.25
CA LYS A 185 -15.71 -16.95 13.75
C LYS A 185 -16.35 -15.67 14.28
N ILE A 186 -15.63 -14.90 15.09
CA ILE A 186 -16.13 -13.61 15.61
C ILE A 186 -16.42 -12.65 14.48
N VAL A 187 -15.49 -12.48 13.54
CA VAL A 187 -15.66 -11.52 12.45
C VAL A 187 -16.86 -11.89 11.58
N LYS A 188 -17.13 -13.18 11.35
CA LYS A 188 -18.33 -13.66 10.65
C LYS A 188 -19.63 -13.30 11.38
N GLU A 189 -19.62 -13.27 12.71
CA GLU A 189 -20.76 -12.90 13.55
C GLU A 189 -20.84 -11.39 13.85
N SER A 190 -19.76 -10.65 13.58
CA SER A 190 -19.66 -9.22 13.86
C SER A 190 -20.52 -8.38 12.93
N LYS A 191 -20.85 -7.16 13.39
CA LYS A 191 -21.51 -6.13 12.57
C LYS A 191 -20.54 -5.34 11.69
N LEU A 192 -19.28 -5.76 11.56
CA LEU A 192 -18.28 -5.07 10.75
C LEU A 192 -18.68 -5.03 9.28
N PHE A 193 -19.18 -6.17 8.79
CA PHE A 193 -19.74 -6.32 7.45
C PHE A 193 -21.24 -6.51 7.55
N THR A 194 -21.99 -5.70 6.80
CA THR A 194 -23.44 -5.77 6.80
C THR A 194 -23.92 -7.01 6.03
N PRO A 195 -25.20 -7.42 6.20
CA PRO A 195 -25.78 -8.52 5.42
C PRO A 195 -25.82 -8.26 3.91
N ASP A 196 -25.85 -7.00 3.48
CA ASP A 196 -25.80 -6.56 2.07
C ASP A 196 -24.36 -6.49 1.51
N ASN A 197 -23.36 -7.03 2.22
CA ASN A 197 -21.96 -7.06 1.80
C ASN A 197 -21.34 -5.68 1.59
N THR A 198 -21.70 -4.72 2.44
CA THR A 198 -21.07 -3.40 2.53
C THR A 198 -20.43 -3.22 3.90
N PHE A 199 -19.86 -2.03 4.17
CA PHE A 199 -19.40 -1.67 5.51
C PHE A 199 -20.52 -1.06 6.33
N LYS A 200 -20.51 -1.30 7.64
CA LYS A 200 -21.29 -0.49 8.57
C LYS A 200 -20.84 0.97 8.44
N HIS A 201 -21.79 1.91 8.32
CA HIS A 201 -21.49 3.34 8.20
C HIS A 201 -20.49 3.80 9.28
N GLY A 202 -19.38 4.43 8.87
CA GLY A 202 -18.31 4.93 9.74
C GLY A 202 -17.05 4.05 9.84
N GLY A 203 -16.74 3.22 8.84
CA GLY A 203 -15.58 2.32 8.86
C GLY A 203 -14.29 2.92 8.29
N HIS A 204 -13.15 2.67 8.96
CA HIS A 204 -11.81 3.04 8.49
C HIS A 204 -11.24 1.98 7.56
N MET A 205 -10.87 2.37 6.33
CA MET A 205 -10.51 1.46 5.25
C MET A 205 -9.29 0.60 5.56
N HIS A 206 -8.28 1.15 6.22
CA HIS A 206 -7.09 0.39 6.58
C HIS A 206 -7.45 -0.83 7.45
N GLY A 207 -8.29 -0.62 8.48
CA GLY A 207 -8.77 -1.70 9.34
C GLY A 207 -9.62 -2.74 8.60
N ASN A 208 -10.58 -2.25 7.81
CA ASN A 208 -11.54 -3.09 7.10
C ASN A 208 -10.89 -3.94 6.01
N LEU A 209 -10.07 -3.33 5.14
CA LEU A 209 -9.43 -4.02 4.02
C LEU A 209 -8.38 -5.01 4.51
N ARG A 210 -7.60 -4.67 5.55
CA ARG A 210 -6.66 -5.64 6.15
C ARG A 210 -7.39 -6.84 6.76
N THR A 211 -8.54 -6.62 7.39
CA THR A 211 -9.39 -7.71 7.88
C THR A 211 -9.84 -8.61 6.74
N LEU A 212 -10.43 -8.03 5.69
CA LEU A 212 -10.88 -8.77 4.50
C LEU A 212 -9.75 -9.56 3.84
N MET A 213 -8.56 -8.96 3.77
CA MET A 213 -7.37 -9.63 3.26
C MET A 213 -7.01 -10.87 4.09
N GLY A 214 -7.05 -10.78 5.42
CA GLY A 214 -6.86 -11.94 6.31
C GLY A 214 -7.97 -13.00 6.16
N LEU A 215 -9.22 -12.58 5.93
CA LEU A 215 -10.35 -13.49 5.68
C LEU A 215 -10.23 -14.22 4.34
N ALA A 216 -9.86 -13.52 3.26
CA ALA A 216 -9.61 -14.16 1.96
C ALA A 216 -8.51 -15.21 2.08
N ASP A 217 -7.46 -14.85 2.81
CA ASP A 217 -6.31 -15.71 3.07
C ASP A 217 -6.71 -17.00 3.82
N TYR A 218 -7.51 -16.87 4.88
CA TYR A 218 -8.08 -18.00 5.60
C TYR A 218 -9.04 -18.83 4.73
N ALA A 219 -9.93 -18.17 3.99
CA ALA A 219 -10.97 -18.82 3.20
C ALA A 219 -10.37 -19.68 2.08
N LEU A 220 -9.35 -19.16 1.37
CA LEU A 220 -8.62 -19.89 0.34
C LEU A 220 -7.91 -21.12 0.93
N TYR A 221 -7.23 -20.96 2.07
CA TYR A 221 -6.56 -22.08 2.75
C TYR A 221 -7.55 -23.17 3.21
N MET A 222 -8.71 -22.78 3.73
CA MET A 222 -9.73 -23.72 4.24
C MET A 222 -10.69 -24.27 3.18
N GLY A 223 -10.67 -23.73 1.97
CA GLY A 223 -11.69 -24.01 0.96
C GLY A 223 -13.10 -23.50 1.35
N ASP A 224 -13.21 -22.46 2.18
CA ASP A 224 -14.49 -21.85 2.57
C ASP A 224 -15.00 -20.91 1.46
N ALA A 225 -15.64 -21.48 0.45
CA ALA A 225 -16.16 -20.76 -0.70
C ALA A 225 -17.21 -19.68 -0.34
N VAL A 226 -17.96 -19.87 0.75
CA VAL A 226 -18.96 -18.90 1.21
C VAL A 226 -18.29 -17.66 1.77
N LEU A 227 -17.29 -17.84 2.64
CA LEU A 227 -16.50 -16.73 3.16
C LEU A 227 -15.75 -16.01 2.03
N TYR A 228 -15.15 -16.77 1.10
CA TYR A 228 -14.43 -16.19 -0.03
C TYR A 228 -15.33 -15.35 -0.93
N SER A 229 -16.50 -15.87 -1.31
CA SER A 229 -17.50 -15.13 -2.11
C SER A 229 -17.99 -13.86 -1.40
N ARG A 230 -18.14 -13.90 -0.07
CA ARG A 230 -18.48 -12.71 0.72
C ARG A 230 -17.37 -11.66 0.66
N VAL A 231 -16.10 -12.05 0.77
CA VAL A 231 -14.98 -11.12 0.64
C VAL A 231 -14.93 -10.49 -0.76
N CYS A 232 -15.12 -11.29 -1.81
CA CYS A 232 -15.19 -10.77 -3.19
C CYS A 232 -16.32 -9.74 -3.36
N SER A 233 -17.50 -10.01 -2.80
CA SER A 233 -18.64 -9.10 -2.87
C SER A 233 -18.37 -7.75 -2.18
N ILE A 234 -17.70 -7.79 -1.02
CA ILE A 234 -17.32 -6.55 -0.30
C ILE A 234 -16.22 -5.81 -1.06
N PHE A 235 -15.27 -6.52 -1.68
CA PHE A 235 -14.26 -5.88 -2.54
C PHE A 235 -14.90 -5.15 -3.73
N GLU A 236 -15.91 -5.73 -4.38
CA GLU A 236 -16.68 -5.03 -5.42
C GLU A 236 -17.34 -3.75 -4.92
N TYR A 237 -17.93 -3.79 -3.72
CA TYR A 237 -18.45 -2.57 -3.10
C TYR A 237 -17.35 -1.52 -2.90
N VAL A 238 -16.19 -1.89 -2.36
CA VAL A 238 -15.07 -0.94 -2.19
C VAL A 238 -14.62 -0.39 -3.54
N SER A 239 -14.53 -1.24 -4.56
CA SER A 239 -14.18 -0.81 -5.91
C SER A 239 -15.20 0.16 -6.50
N SER A 240 -16.49 0.02 -6.18
CA SER A 240 -17.55 0.95 -6.67
C SER A 240 -17.42 2.37 -6.13
N ILE A 241 -16.77 2.55 -4.97
CA ILE A 241 -16.49 3.86 -4.36
C ILE A 241 -15.03 4.30 -4.53
N THR A 242 -14.23 3.50 -5.23
CA THR A 242 -12.86 3.82 -5.60
C THR A 242 -12.86 4.38 -7.01
N THR A 243 -12.20 5.51 -7.22
CA THR A 243 -12.09 6.08 -8.56
C THR A 243 -11.28 5.16 -9.48
N SER A 244 -11.51 5.25 -10.79
CA SER A 244 -10.75 4.56 -11.84
C SER A 244 -9.23 4.75 -11.72
N PHE A 245 -8.77 5.93 -11.27
CA PHE A 245 -7.36 6.27 -11.03
C PHE A 245 -6.83 5.88 -9.65
N GLY A 246 -7.66 5.27 -8.80
CA GLY A 246 -7.22 4.67 -7.54
C GLY A 246 -7.32 5.56 -6.30
N PHE A 247 -7.94 6.75 -6.37
CA PHE A 247 -8.34 7.46 -5.14
C PHE A 247 -9.40 6.65 -4.40
N LEU A 248 -9.10 6.32 -3.14
CA LEU A 248 -9.91 5.49 -2.25
C LEU A 248 -10.25 6.30 -0.98
N PRO A 249 -11.53 6.58 -0.71
CA PRO A 249 -11.94 7.25 0.53
C PRO A 249 -11.48 6.49 1.78
N GLU A 250 -10.73 7.13 2.66
CA GLU A 250 -10.21 6.53 3.90
C GLU A 250 -11.34 6.08 4.84
N VAL A 251 -12.42 6.87 4.94
CA VAL A 251 -13.53 6.60 5.84
C VAL A 251 -14.83 6.51 5.06
N VAL A 252 -15.47 5.35 5.08
CA VAL A 252 -16.77 5.15 4.43
C VAL A 252 -17.90 5.60 5.33
N GLY A 253 -18.80 6.40 4.78
CA GLY A 253 -19.95 6.94 5.50
C GLY A 253 -19.59 8.10 6.43
N ARG A 254 -18.40 8.70 6.26
CA ARG A 254 -18.04 9.96 6.92
C ARG A 254 -19.14 11.00 6.67
N LYS A 255 -19.53 11.72 7.71
CA LYS A 255 -20.44 12.87 7.61
C LYS A 255 -19.57 14.12 7.49
N GLY A 256 -19.81 14.93 6.46
CA GLY A 256 -19.04 16.13 6.16
C GLY A 256 -18.51 16.18 4.74
N ASP A 257 -18.03 17.35 4.34
CA ASP A 257 -17.57 17.64 2.98
C ASP A 257 -16.13 17.18 2.70
N ILE A 258 -15.44 16.66 3.72
CA ILE A 258 -14.04 16.23 3.63
C ILE A 258 -13.99 14.74 3.26
N VAL A 259 -13.28 14.44 2.18
CA VAL A 259 -12.88 13.09 1.79
C VAL A 259 -11.37 13.07 1.58
N SER A 260 -10.68 12.19 2.29
CA SER A 260 -9.24 11.97 2.22
C SER A 260 -8.95 10.57 1.67
N CYS A 261 -7.78 10.40 1.05
CA CYS A 261 -7.24 9.09 0.72
C CYS A 261 -5.96 8.83 1.54
N GLU A 262 -5.91 7.65 2.18
CA GLU A 262 -4.78 7.20 2.98
C GLU A 262 -3.96 6.14 2.24
N THR A 263 -2.64 6.30 2.20
CA THR A 263 -1.76 5.32 1.52
C THR A 263 -1.81 3.93 2.16
N CYS A 264 -2.06 3.82 3.48
CA CYS A 264 -2.28 2.52 4.12
C CYS A 264 -3.50 1.77 3.55
N ALA A 265 -4.58 2.50 3.22
CA ALA A 265 -5.76 1.93 2.60
C ALA A 265 -5.47 1.47 1.16
N LEU A 266 -4.67 2.23 0.39
CA LEU A 266 -4.21 1.80 -0.94
C LEU A 266 -3.42 0.50 -0.89
N MET A 267 -2.48 0.38 0.07
CA MET A 267 -1.71 -0.83 0.29
C MET A 267 -2.62 -2.04 0.53
N ASP A 268 -3.64 -1.91 1.38
CA ASP A 268 -4.55 -3.02 1.68
C ASP A 268 -5.52 -3.33 0.54
N TYR A 269 -5.96 -2.33 -0.21
CA TYR A 269 -6.76 -2.53 -1.42
C TYR A 269 -5.98 -3.33 -2.45
N ILE A 270 -4.72 -2.95 -2.72
CA ILE A 270 -3.81 -3.67 -3.61
C ILE A 270 -3.57 -5.08 -3.04
N GLY A 271 -3.26 -5.21 -1.76
CA GLY A 271 -3.03 -6.51 -1.11
C GLY A 271 -4.22 -7.46 -1.25
N LEU A 272 -5.42 -6.98 -0.97
CA LEU A 272 -6.65 -7.76 -1.14
C LEU A 272 -6.91 -8.09 -2.61
N GLY A 273 -6.85 -7.10 -3.50
CA GLY A 273 -7.05 -7.30 -4.93
C GLY A 273 -6.11 -8.35 -5.52
N VAL A 274 -4.82 -8.30 -5.17
CA VAL A 274 -3.82 -9.29 -5.58
C VAL A 274 -4.15 -10.68 -5.04
N THR A 275 -4.54 -10.79 -3.76
CA THR A 275 -4.96 -12.07 -3.17
C THR A 275 -6.16 -12.65 -3.91
N LEU A 276 -7.14 -11.82 -4.27
CA LEU A 276 -8.32 -12.26 -5.02
C LEU A 276 -7.96 -12.63 -6.46
N ALA A 277 -7.10 -11.87 -7.13
CA ALA A 277 -6.68 -12.14 -8.49
C ALA A 277 -5.88 -13.45 -8.61
N ASN A 278 -4.97 -13.69 -7.67
CA ASN A 278 -4.28 -14.98 -7.56
C ASN A 278 -5.23 -16.14 -7.22
N GLY A 279 -6.32 -15.85 -6.49
CA GLY A 279 -7.36 -16.80 -6.10
C GLY A 279 -8.44 -17.07 -7.15
N GLY A 280 -8.28 -16.58 -8.39
CA GLY A 280 -9.18 -16.88 -9.50
C GLY A 280 -9.99 -15.71 -10.05
N HIS A 281 -9.71 -14.47 -9.62
CA HIS A 281 -10.36 -13.24 -10.11
C HIS A 281 -9.41 -12.33 -10.91
N PRO A 282 -8.86 -12.80 -12.06
CA PRO A 282 -7.86 -12.06 -12.82
C PRO A 282 -8.35 -10.71 -13.36
N GLU A 283 -9.66 -10.45 -13.37
CA GLU A 283 -10.25 -9.15 -13.68
C GLU A 283 -9.80 -8.02 -12.73
N TYR A 284 -9.30 -8.34 -11.53
CA TYR A 284 -8.85 -7.32 -10.58
C TYR A 284 -7.45 -6.76 -10.88
N TRP A 285 -6.67 -7.40 -11.75
CA TRP A 285 -5.36 -6.90 -12.15
C TRP A 285 -5.43 -5.50 -12.78
N ASP A 286 -6.48 -5.19 -13.55
CA ASP A 286 -6.70 -3.86 -14.14
C ASP A 286 -6.83 -2.76 -13.07
N ARG A 287 -7.61 -3.03 -12.02
CA ARG A 287 -7.81 -2.08 -10.91
C ARG A 287 -6.52 -1.86 -10.13
N ILE A 288 -5.75 -2.93 -9.90
CA ILE A 288 -4.46 -2.88 -9.20
C ILE A 288 -3.45 -2.09 -10.03
N GLU A 289 -3.35 -2.35 -11.34
CA GLU A 289 -2.42 -1.65 -12.22
C GLU A 289 -2.70 -0.15 -12.25
N ARG A 290 -3.97 0.25 -12.47
CA ARG A 290 -4.36 1.67 -12.46
C ARG A 290 -4.08 2.34 -11.13
N MET A 291 -4.39 1.71 -10.00
CA MET A 291 -4.11 2.31 -8.68
C MET A 291 -2.61 2.52 -8.46
N VAL A 292 -1.78 1.53 -8.82
CA VAL A 292 -0.32 1.59 -8.66
C VAL A 292 0.31 2.67 -9.56
N ARG A 293 -0.06 2.73 -10.85
CA ARG A 293 0.48 3.72 -11.80
C ARG A 293 0.11 5.16 -11.47
N ASN A 294 -1.00 5.34 -10.78
CA ASN A 294 -1.61 6.64 -10.59
C ASN A 294 -1.58 7.02 -9.11
N HIS A 295 -2.67 6.84 -8.38
CA HIS A 295 -2.80 7.48 -7.07
C HIS A 295 -1.75 7.00 -6.04
N LEU A 296 -1.26 5.75 -6.12
CA LEU A 296 -0.18 5.30 -5.25
C LEU A 296 1.15 6.02 -5.53
N VAL A 297 1.56 6.13 -6.80
CA VAL A 297 2.75 6.89 -7.21
C VAL A 297 2.63 8.35 -6.81
N GLU A 298 1.46 8.96 -7.05
CA GLU A 298 1.21 10.36 -6.71
C GLU A 298 1.15 10.60 -5.20
N SER A 299 0.80 9.59 -4.40
CA SER A 299 0.83 9.69 -2.94
C SER A 299 2.27 9.72 -2.39
N GLN A 300 3.31 9.50 -3.20
CA GLN A 300 4.70 9.62 -2.77
C GLN A 300 5.19 11.07 -2.81
N ILE A 301 5.72 11.54 -1.68
CA ILE A 301 6.13 12.93 -1.50
C ILE A 301 7.39 13.22 -2.32
N SER A 302 7.27 14.17 -3.26
CA SER A 302 8.38 14.68 -4.07
C SER A 302 8.56 16.19 -4.00
N ASP A 303 7.52 16.93 -3.60
CA ASP A 303 7.54 18.37 -3.37
C ASP A 303 7.17 18.71 -1.91
N VAL A 304 8.11 19.37 -1.25
CA VAL A 304 8.02 19.80 0.15
C VAL A 304 8.23 21.31 0.29
N SER A 305 8.19 22.06 -0.82
CA SER A 305 8.43 23.50 -0.85
C SER A 305 7.48 24.30 0.05
N TRP A 306 6.32 23.74 0.38
CA TRP A 306 5.30 24.30 1.26
C TRP A 306 5.52 24.00 2.76
N LEU A 307 6.33 23.00 3.09
CA LEU A 307 6.60 22.55 4.47
C LEU A 307 7.91 23.15 4.98
N LYS A 308 7.84 24.38 5.49
CA LYS A 308 9.02 25.18 5.87
C LYS A 308 9.63 24.73 7.20
N SER A 309 10.86 24.25 7.17
CA SER A 309 11.63 23.84 8.36
C SER A 309 12.37 25.02 9.02
N ASP A 310 12.77 24.88 10.29
CA ASP A 310 13.70 25.80 10.98
C ASP A 310 14.69 25.02 11.84
N GLY A 311 15.89 24.79 11.29
CA GLY A 311 16.97 24.08 11.98
C GLY A 311 17.71 24.92 13.03
N SER A 312 17.38 26.21 13.20
CA SER A 312 17.97 27.03 14.28
C SER A 312 17.29 26.76 15.63
N ARG A 313 16.07 26.22 15.61
CA ARG A 313 15.32 25.84 16.80
C ARG A 313 15.84 24.51 17.35
N GLN A 314 16.17 24.50 18.63
CA GLN A 314 16.67 23.30 19.30
C GLN A 314 15.55 22.25 19.43
N ASP A 315 15.85 21.03 18.98
CA ASP A 315 14.99 19.86 19.18
C ASP A 315 14.72 19.58 20.66
N THR A 316 13.54 19.05 20.95
CA THR A 316 13.16 18.58 22.28
C THR A 316 13.08 17.05 22.32
N HIS A 317 12.70 16.48 23.46
CA HIS A 317 12.45 15.04 23.56
C HIS A 317 11.24 14.55 22.74
N GLN A 318 10.33 15.44 22.34
CA GLN A 318 9.12 15.07 21.60
C GLN A 318 9.06 15.70 20.21
N PHE A 319 9.73 16.83 19.97
CA PHE A 319 9.59 17.59 18.72
C PHE A 319 10.93 17.87 18.06
N THR A 320 10.92 17.90 16.73
CA THR A 320 11.99 18.45 15.91
C THR A 320 11.46 19.44 14.88
N TRP A 321 12.27 20.45 14.58
CA TRP A 321 12.03 21.45 13.52
C TRP A 321 13.13 21.42 12.44
N ASP A 322 14.17 20.61 12.65
CA ASP A 322 15.29 20.47 11.72
C ASP A 322 14.88 19.69 10.47
N ARG A 323 14.90 20.37 9.33
CA ARG A 323 14.75 19.75 7.99
C ARG A 323 13.53 18.84 7.84
N VAL A 324 12.42 19.17 8.50
CA VAL A 324 11.18 18.35 8.49
C VAL A 324 10.69 18.10 7.06
N GLY A 325 10.65 19.14 6.22
CA GLY A 325 10.32 19.01 4.79
C GLY A 325 11.25 18.05 4.06
N GLU A 326 12.56 18.27 4.14
CA GLU A 326 13.56 17.48 3.44
C GLU A 326 13.57 16.01 3.89
N ARG A 327 13.34 15.75 5.18
CA ARG A 327 13.20 14.41 5.74
C ARG A 327 11.96 13.68 5.21
N MET A 328 10.91 14.39 4.80
CA MET A 328 9.68 13.79 4.24
C MET A 328 9.79 13.36 2.77
N ILE A 329 10.81 13.81 2.03
CA ILE A 329 10.97 13.41 0.61
C ILE A 329 11.07 11.87 0.52
N GLY A 330 10.23 11.27 -0.32
CA GLY A 330 10.09 9.82 -0.46
C GLY A 330 9.17 9.14 0.55
N GLY A 331 8.65 9.88 1.54
CA GLY A 331 7.53 9.45 2.38
C GLY A 331 6.21 9.43 1.61
N TYR A 332 5.09 9.21 2.30
CA TYR A 332 3.79 9.05 1.65
C TYR A 332 2.68 9.87 2.33
N ALA A 333 1.69 10.27 1.55
CA ALA A 333 0.52 10.99 2.02
C ALA A 333 -0.32 10.15 2.99
N GLY A 334 -0.71 10.77 4.10
CA GLY A 334 -1.73 10.25 4.99
C GLY A 334 -3.15 10.59 4.52
N TRP A 335 -3.36 11.81 4.00
CA TRP A 335 -4.67 12.29 3.59
C TRP A 335 -4.59 13.10 2.30
N SER A 336 -4.20 12.48 1.19
CA SER A 336 -4.23 13.15 -0.11
C SER A 336 -5.66 13.47 -0.55
N SER A 337 -5.82 14.52 -1.34
CA SER A 337 -6.96 14.67 -2.24
C SER A 337 -6.59 14.11 -3.62
N PRO A 338 -7.51 14.07 -4.60
CA PRO A 338 -7.15 13.71 -5.97
C PRO A 338 -6.05 14.61 -6.57
N THR A 339 -5.92 15.86 -6.11
CA THR A 339 -5.02 16.85 -6.72
C THR A 339 -3.85 17.28 -5.84
N HIS A 340 -3.85 16.98 -4.54
CA HIS A 340 -2.85 17.47 -3.58
C HIS A 340 -2.44 16.41 -2.55
N ILE A 341 -1.21 16.52 -2.05
CA ILE A 341 -0.66 15.60 -1.04
C ILE A 341 -1.38 15.68 0.32
N LEU A 342 -2.15 16.76 0.55
CA LEU A 342 -3.01 16.97 1.70
C LEU A 342 -4.39 17.48 1.23
N ALA A 343 -5.47 16.88 1.73
CA ALA A 343 -6.84 17.22 1.36
C ALA A 343 -7.43 18.34 2.20
N ALA A 344 -7.11 18.39 3.50
CA ALA A 344 -7.71 19.33 4.43
C ALA A 344 -6.75 19.67 5.58
N CYS A 345 -6.89 20.88 6.11
CA CYS A 345 -6.14 21.37 7.26
C CYS A 345 -6.75 20.90 8.60
N GLU A 346 -7.06 19.62 8.74
CA GLU A 346 -7.60 19.06 9.99
C GLU A 346 -6.52 18.79 11.03
N THR A 347 -6.90 18.89 12.31
CA THR A 347 -6.00 18.58 13.44
C THR A 347 -6.07 17.11 13.83
N LEU A 348 -7.28 16.55 13.86
CA LEU A 348 -7.64 15.29 14.54
C LEU A 348 -7.17 15.26 16.00
N THR A 349 -8.09 15.56 16.92
CA THR A 349 -7.82 15.61 18.37
C THR A 349 -7.77 14.25 19.06
N MET A 350 -7.77 13.14 18.31
CA MET A 350 -7.82 11.77 18.84
C MET A 350 -6.44 11.19 19.19
N TRP A 351 -5.34 11.84 18.78
CA TRP A 351 -3.97 11.38 19.01
C TRP A 351 -3.13 12.42 19.76
N GLY A 352 -2.23 11.93 20.62
CA GLY A 352 -1.32 12.71 21.45
C GLY A 352 -1.95 13.56 22.55
N GLY A 353 -1.09 14.33 23.23
CA GLY A 353 -1.46 15.23 24.32
C GLY A 353 -1.97 16.60 23.84
N GLU A 354 -2.16 17.51 24.79
CA GLU A 354 -2.63 18.88 24.53
C GLU A 354 -1.67 19.65 23.61
N GLU A 355 -0.37 19.36 23.70
CA GLU A 355 0.70 19.94 22.89
C GLU A 355 0.59 19.65 21.39
N LEU A 356 -0.18 18.63 20.99
CA LEU A 356 -0.41 18.26 19.59
C LEU A 356 -1.70 18.85 19.01
N ARG A 357 -2.49 19.58 19.81
CA ARG A 357 -3.79 20.13 19.40
C ARG A 357 -3.63 21.45 18.62
N ASN A 358 -4.68 21.81 17.88
CA ASN A 358 -4.82 23.04 17.09
C ASN A 358 -3.72 23.25 16.02
N LYS A 359 -3.16 22.17 15.50
CA LYS A 359 -2.12 22.17 14.46
C LYS A 359 -2.61 21.36 13.27
N THR A 360 -2.46 21.89 12.05
CA THR A 360 -2.77 21.12 10.84
C THR A 360 -1.83 19.93 10.75
N ARG A 361 -2.39 18.73 10.74
CA ARG A 361 -1.62 17.50 10.62
C ARG A 361 -1.40 17.19 9.15
N ALA A 362 -0.17 17.44 8.69
CA ALA A 362 0.21 17.24 7.29
C ALA A 362 0.39 15.76 6.97
N PHE A 363 1.03 15.01 7.87
CA PHE A 363 1.31 13.59 7.66
C PHE A 363 1.13 12.77 8.93
N GLN A 364 0.64 11.56 8.73
CA GLN A 364 0.60 10.48 9.71
C GLN A 364 1.53 9.40 9.18
N ASN A 365 2.69 9.25 9.81
CA ASN A 365 3.77 8.41 9.32
C ASN A 365 3.51 6.89 9.49
N CYS A 366 2.27 6.49 9.80
CA CYS A 366 1.79 5.13 9.51
C CYS A 366 1.90 4.80 8.01
N CYS A 367 1.75 5.81 7.13
CA CYS A 367 1.84 5.66 5.68
C CYS A 367 3.28 5.51 5.17
N GLY A 368 4.28 5.99 5.93
CA GLY A 368 5.68 6.08 5.49
C GLY A 368 6.29 4.76 5.02
N GLY A 369 5.92 3.65 5.66
CA GLY A 369 6.28 2.29 5.22
C GLY A 369 5.25 1.63 4.31
N SER A 370 3.97 1.99 4.44
CA SER A 370 2.86 1.34 3.71
C SER A 370 2.94 1.52 2.19
N GLY A 371 3.41 2.67 1.70
CA GLY A 371 3.57 2.88 0.25
C GLY A 371 4.62 1.94 -0.37
N THR A 372 5.76 1.77 0.31
CA THR A 372 6.79 0.79 -0.12
C THR A 372 6.27 -0.63 -0.06
N HIS A 373 5.49 -0.97 0.97
CA HIS A 373 4.81 -2.27 1.05
C HIS A 373 3.82 -2.46 -0.11
N ALA A 374 3.01 -1.45 -0.47
CA ALA A 374 2.11 -1.51 -1.61
C ALA A 374 2.85 -1.77 -2.94
N PHE A 375 3.97 -1.09 -3.16
CA PHE A 375 4.83 -1.37 -4.32
C PHE A 375 5.43 -2.76 -4.30
N TYR A 376 5.84 -3.27 -3.13
CA TYR A 376 6.35 -4.63 -2.99
C TYR A 376 5.30 -5.69 -3.35
N ILE A 377 4.04 -5.48 -2.93
CA ILE A 377 2.90 -6.35 -3.29
C ILE A 377 2.77 -6.43 -4.81
N ALA A 378 2.69 -5.28 -5.47
CA ALA A 378 2.55 -5.18 -6.90
C ALA A 378 3.78 -5.76 -7.62
N TRP A 379 4.99 -5.48 -7.12
CA TRP A 379 6.24 -5.97 -7.69
C TRP A 379 6.33 -7.48 -7.66
N LYS A 380 5.99 -8.13 -6.54
CA LYS A 380 5.97 -9.60 -6.41
C LYS A 380 4.96 -10.29 -7.33
N ASN A 381 3.92 -9.57 -7.74
CA ASN A 381 2.81 -10.15 -8.48
C ASN A 381 2.69 -9.62 -9.91
N ALA A 382 3.56 -8.68 -10.32
CA ALA A 382 3.59 -8.13 -11.68
C ALA A 382 3.84 -9.22 -12.72
N ALA A 383 4.73 -10.15 -12.42
CA ALA A 383 4.85 -11.40 -13.13
C ALA A 383 5.24 -12.53 -12.18
N ILE A 384 4.68 -13.72 -12.40
CA ILE A 384 4.93 -14.91 -11.58
C ILE A 384 5.23 -16.11 -12.47
N PHE A 385 6.19 -16.93 -12.09
CA PHE A 385 6.42 -18.23 -12.70
C PHE A 385 5.85 -19.32 -11.79
N LYS A 386 4.86 -20.08 -12.30
CA LYS A 386 4.28 -21.21 -11.58
C LYS A 386 3.85 -22.30 -12.54
N ASP A 387 4.04 -23.56 -12.13
CA ASP A 387 3.62 -24.76 -12.88
C ASP A 387 4.10 -24.77 -14.35
N GLY A 388 5.34 -24.32 -14.60
CA GLY A 388 5.92 -24.27 -15.95
C GLY A 388 5.40 -23.12 -16.82
N CYS A 389 4.63 -22.19 -16.26
CA CYS A 389 4.06 -21.05 -16.97
C CYS A 389 4.44 -19.71 -16.33
N LEU A 390 4.91 -18.79 -17.17
CA LEU A 390 5.15 -17.39 -16.83
C LEU A 390 3.87 -16.57 -17.06
N TYR A 391 3.31 -16.02 -16.00
CA TYR A 391 2.17 -15.10 -16.05
C TYR A 391 2.67 -13.66 -15.94
N ILE A 392 2.28 -12.82 -16.88
CA ILE A 392 2.49 -11.37 -16.85
C ILE A 392 1.15 -10.74 -16.49
N ASN A 393 1.01 -10.36 -15.22
CA ASN A 393 -0.22 -9.85 -14.64
C ASN A 393 -0.29 -8.34 -14.64
N LEU A 394 0.83 -7.63 -14.50
CA LEU A 394 0.89 -6.17 -14.50
C LEU A 394 1.99 -5.73 -15.47
N TYR A 395 1.75 -4.68 -16.25
CA TYR A 395 2.71 -4.20 -17.24
C TYR A 395 3.80 -3.31 -16.62
N PHE A 396 4.53 -3.84 -15.65
CA PHE A 396 5.69 -3.20 -15.04
C PHE A 396 6.97 -3.87 -15.50
N ASP A 397 8.08 -3.11 -15.55
CA ASP A 397 9.38 -3.71 -15.76
C ASP A 397 9.69 -4.72 -14.63
N LYS A 398 10.17 -5.91 -14.99
CA LYS A 398 10.38 -7.00 -14.04
C LYS A 398 11.51 -7.93 -14.47
N LEU A 399 12.36 -8.29 -13.52
CA LEU A 399 13.39 -9.30 -13.72
C LEU A 399 13.09 -10.54 -12.86
N LEU A 400 12.98 -11.69 -13.50
CA LEU A 400 12.85 -13.00 -12.89
C LEU A 400 14.02 -13.89 -13.31
N ASN A 401 14.15 -15.05 -12.65
CA ASN A 401 15.07 -16.09 -13.10
C ASN A 401 14.70 -16.60 -14.49
N GLU A 402 13.40 -16.60 -14.81
CA GLU A 402 12.84 -17.16 -16.04
C GLU A 402 12.75 -16.16 -17.19
N ALA A 403 12.68 -14.86 -16.91
CA ALA A 403 12.52 -13.85 -17.94
C ALA A 403 12.97 -12.46 -17.51
N GLU A 404 13.25 -11.61 -18.49
CA GLU A 404 13.24 -10.15 -18.33
C GLU A 404 12.05 -9.57 -19.09
N ILE A 405 11.27 -8.73 -18.40
CA ILE A 405 10.04 -8.12 -18.91
C ILE A 405 10.24 -6.61 -18.93
N ARG A 406 9.99 -5.99 -20.09
CA ARG A 406 10.06 -4.55 -20.30
C ARG A 406 8.74 -4.03 -20.84
N CYS A 407 8.18 -3.05 -20.15
CA CYS A 407 6.87 -2.49 -20.44
C CYS A 407 7.02 -1.02 -20.81
N PHE A 408 6.41 -0.64 -21.94
CA PHE A 408 6.61 0.68 -22.51
C PHE A 408 5.39 1.60 -22.36
N GLU A 409 4.31 1.17 -21.71
CA GLU A 409 3.20 2.05 -21.37
C GLU A 409 3.64 3.02 -20.25
N PRO A 410 3.43 4.35 -20.40
CA PRO A 410 2.53 5.05 -21.33
C PRO A 410 3.14 5.58 -22.63
N TYR A 411 4.38 5.27 -22.99
CA TYR A 411 5.01 5.78 -24.22
C TYR A 411 4.43 5.10 -25.47
N LYS A 412 4.34 3.77 -25.47
CA LYS A 412 3.77 2.94 -26.54
C LYS A 412 3.15 1.66 -25.98
N GLY A 413 2.17 1.11 -26.69
CA GLY A 413 1.55 -0.17 -26.34
C GLY A 413 2.46 -1.34 -26.70
N GLU A 414 3.44 -1.62 -25.85
CA GLU A 414 4.39 -2.72 -26.04
C GLU A 414 4.83 -3.32 -24.70
N VAL A 415 4.83 -4.65 -24.64
CA VAL A 415 5.46 -5.46 -23.60
C VAL A 415 6.43 -6.41 -24.28
N ARG A 416 7.71 -6.35 -23.90
CA ARG A 416 8.78 -7.21 -24.40
C ARG A 416 9.21 -8.19 -23.33
N ILE A 417 9.26 -9.46 -23.68
CA ILE A 417 9.56 -10.57 -22.77
C ILE A 417 10.73 -11.35 -23.37
N MET A 418 11.86 -11.35 -22.68
CA MET A 418 13.07 -12.09 -23.07
C MET A 418 13.19 -13.30 -22.16
N LEU A 419 12.98 -14.50 -22.71
CA LEU A 419 12.96 -15.74 -21.93
C LEU A 419 14.37 -16.27 -21.66
N LYS A 420 14.58 -16.74 -20.44
CA LYS A 420 15.81 -17.38 -19.95
C LYS A 420 15.63 -18.89 -19.73
N ARG A 421 14.39 -19.37 -19.82
CA ARG A 421 14.00 -20.78 -19.63
C ARG A 421 12.82 -21.12 -20.54
N ASP A 422 12.77 -22.38 -20.95
CA ASP A 422 11.62 -22.97 -21.63
C ASP A 422 10.35 -22.93 -20.74
N CYS A 423 9.29 -22.32 -21.24
CA CYS A 423 8.02 -22.21 -20.51
C CYS A 423 6.84 -21.83 -21.41
N ASN A 424 5.62 -22.00 -20.88
CA ASN A 424 4.44 -21.35 -21.43
C ASN A 424 4.40 -19.90 -20.97
N VAL A 425 3.87 -19.00 -21.80
CA VAL A 425 3.73 -17.57 -21.45
C VAL A 425 2.26 -17.17 -21.51
N ARG A 426 1.78 -16.54 -20.44
CA ARG A 426 0.44 -15.97 -20.35
C ARG A 426 0.54 -14.46 -20.11
N ILE A 427 0.09 -13.67 -21.08
CA ILE A 427 0.13 -12.22 -21.03
C ILE A 427 -1.29 -11.73 -20.78
N ARG A 428 -1.53 -10.99 -19.68
CA ARG A 428 -2.85 -10.41 -19.42
C ARG A 428 -3.28 -9.53 -20.59
N ILE A 429 -4.57 -9.52 -20.93
CA ILE A 429 -5.19 -8.56 -21.85
C ILE A 429 -5.86 -7.49 -20.99
N ALA A 430 -5.26 -6.30 -20.91
CA ALA A 430 -5.84 -5.20 -20.12
C ALA A 430 -7.15 -4.69 -20.71
N ASP A 431 -8.03 -4.15 -19.86
CA ASP A 431 -9.38 -3.72 -20.24
C ASP A 431 -9.41 -2.61 -21.30
N HIS A 432 -8.39 -1.74 -21.31
CA HIS A 432 -8.22 -0.67 -22.30
C HIS A 432 -7.69 -1.13 -23.65
N ILE A 433 -7.28 -2.40 -23.80
CA ILE A 433 -6.70 -2.92 -25.03
C ILE A 433 -7.79 -3.40 -25.98
N ASP A 434 -7.87 -2.77 -27.15
CA ASP A 434 -8.66 -3.31 -28.25
C ASP A 434 -8.00 -4.59 -28.80
N ARG A 435 -8.69 -5.71 -28.62
CA ARG A 435 -8.24 -7.04 -29.02
C ARG A 435 -7.94 -7.14 -30.52
N GLN A 436 -8.56 -6.32 -31.36
CA GLN A 436 -8.32 -6.32 -32.80
C GLN A 436 -6.97 -5.72 -33.19
N THR A 437 -6.38 -4.92 -32.30
CA THR A 437 -5.10 -4.24 -32.53
C THR A 437 -3.90 -5.04 -32.01
N ILE A 438 -4.18 -6.13 -31.28
CA ILE A 438 -3.16 -6.99 -30.69
C ILE A 438 -2.32 -7.63 -31.78
N LYS A 439 -0.99 -7.50 -31.64
CA LYS A 439 -0.01 -8.22 -32.45
C LYS A 439 1.03 -8.84 -31.53
N VAL A 440 1.31 -10.12 -31.76
CA VAL A 440 2.33 -10.86 -31.04
C VAL A 440 3.38 -11.36 -32.02
N THR A 441 4.65 -11.06 -31.73
CA THR A 441 5.78 -11.63 -32.47
C THR A 441 6.67 -12.42 -31.54
N LYS A 442 7.19 -13.55 -32.02
CA LYS A 442 8.24 -14.34 -31.38
C LYS A 442 9.45 -14.36 -32.29
N ASN A 443 10.60 -13.85 -31.83
CA ASN A 443 11.82 -13.71 -32.63
C ASN A 443 11.59 -12.97 -33.96
N SER A 444 10.73 -11.94 -33.95
CA SER A 444 10.28 -11.16 -35.11
C SER A 444 9.30 -11.86 -36.07
N GLU A 445 8.94 -13.11 -35.83
CA GLU A 445 7.89 -13.80 -36.59
C GLU A 445 6.53 -13.58 -35.92
N ILE A 446 5.52 -13.22 -36.71
CA ILE A 446 4.15 -13.06 -36.21
C ILE A 446 3.60 -14.43 -35.81
N ILE A 447 3.01 -14.50 -34.62
CA ILE A 447 2.35 -15.70 -34.11
C ILE A 447 0.92 -15.38 -33.69
N GLU A 448 0.05 -16.39 -33.78
CA GLU A 448 -1.34 -16.30 -33.34
C GLU A 448 -1.46 -16.90 -31.93
N PRO A 449 -1.60 -16.06 -30.88
CA PRO A 449 -1.82 -16.56 -29.52
C PRO A 449 -3.25 -17.09 -29.33
N VAL A 450 -3.44 -17.94 -28.33
CA VAL A 450 -4.78 -18.39 -27.91
C VAL A 450 -5.31 -17.49 -26.81
N ILE A 451 -6.58 -17.09 -26.87
CA ILE A 451 -7.23 -16.38 -25.75
C ILE A 451 -7.64 -17.41 -24.69
N PHE A 452 -7.15 -17.24 -23.47
CA PHE A 452 -7.49 -18.03 -22.30
C PHE A 452 -7.99 -17.10 -21.18
N GLY A 453 -9.31 -16.96 -21.06
CA GLY A 453 -9.92 -16.03 -20.12
C GLY A 453 -9.47 -14.59 -20.38
N ASN A 454 -8.80 -13.98 -19.39
CA ASN A 454 -8.25 -12.62 -19.46
C ASN A 454 -6.77 -12.59 -19.94
N TYR A 455 -6.26 -13.69 -20.51
CA TYR A 455 -4.88 -13.80 -20.96
C TYR A 455 -4.79 -14.22 -22.42
N LEU A 456 -3.69 -13.83 -23.06
CA LEU A 456 -3.14 -14.48 -24.25
C LEU A 456 -2.17 -15.57 -23.79
N GLU A 457 -2.33 -16.77 -24.34
CA GLU A 457 -1.49 -17.92 -24.07
C GLU A 457 -0.62 -18.25 -25.29
N LEU A 458 0.69 -18.36 -25.01
CA LEU A 458 1.71 -18.82 -25.94
C LEU A 458 2.30 -20.11 -25.37
N ASN A 459 2.07 -21.22 -26.07
CA ASN A 459 2.57 -22.52 -25.65
C ASN A 459 4.04 -22.73 -26.07
N GLN A 460 4.81 -23.38 -25.20
CA GLN A 460 6.15 -23.90 -25.49
C GLN A 460 7.12 -22.86 -26.09
N CYS A 461 7.32 -21.75 -25.40
CA CYS A 461 8.39 -20.81 -25.75
C CYS A 461 9.73 -21.33 -25.19
N ALA A 462 10.81 -21.15 -25.94
CA ALA A 462 12.14 -21.65 -25.59
C ALA A 462 12.99 -20.58 -24.90
N ALA A 463 13.97 -21.01 -24.12
CA ALA A 463 15.02 -20.12 -23.62
C ALA A 463 15.71 -19.39 -24.79
N GLY A 464 15.90 -18.08 -24.66
CA GLY A 464 16.42 -17.21 -25.71
C GLY A 464 15.36 -16.59 -26.61
N ASP A 465 14.10 -17.07 -26.59
CA ASP A 465 13.02 -16.45 -27.34
C ASP A 465 12.75 -15.02 -26.83
N THR A 466 12.52 -14.10 -27.75
CA THR A 466 11.98 -12.77 -27.47
C THR A 466 10.56 -12.67 -27.97
N VAL A 467 9.61 -12.54 -27.05
CA VAL A 467 8.19 -12.28 -27.32
C VAL A 467 7.93 -10.78 -27.21
N VAL A 468 7.26 -10.22 -28.21
CA VAL A 468 6.78 -8.83 -28.19
C VAL A 468 5.26 -8.86 -28.35
N PHE A 469 4.56 -8.39 -27.32
CA PHE A 469 3.13 -8.13 -27.32
C PHE A 469 2.91 -6.63 -27.54
N SER A 470 2.17 -6.28 -28.58
CA SER A 470 1.92 -4.89 -28.97
C SER A 470 0.45 -4.65 -29.27
N TYR A 471 0.01 -3.41 -29.05
CA TYR A 471 -1.38 -2.97 -29.21
C TYR A 471 -1.44 -1.46 -29.43
N ASP A 472 -2.58 -0.98 -29.92
CA ASP A 472 -2.79 0.46 -30.08
C ASP A 472 -3.03 1.11 -28.71
N LEU A 473 -2.12 2.02 -28.33
CA LEU A 473 -2.21 2.75 -27.07
C LEU A 473 -2.99 4.05 -27.25
N ASN A 474 -4.28 3.98 -26.91
CA ASN A 474 -5.21 5.10 -27.08
C ASN A 474 -5.19 6.07 -25.88
N ALA A 475 -5.45 7.34 -26.18
CA ALA A 475 -5.78 8.34 -25.18
C ALA A 475 -7.30 8.49 -25.08
N TYR A 476 -7.80 8.72 -23.87
CA TYR A 476 -9.22 8.94 -23.61
C TYR A 476 -9.41 9.88 -22.41
N GLU A 477 -10.64 10.37 -22.24
CA GLU A 477 -11.00 11.19 -21.09
C GLU A 477 -12.22 10.60 -20.40
N GLU A 478 -12.31 10.81 -19.10
CA GLU A 478 -13.50 10.53 -18.31
C GLU A 478 -13.75 11.65 -17.31
N GLU A 479 -14.97 11.73 -16.80
CA GLU A 479 -15.31 12.59 -15.67
C GLU A 479 -15.60 11.74 -14.44
N VAL A 480 -14.93 12.07 -13.34
CA VAL A 480 -15.04 11.37 -12.06
C VAL A 480 -15.58 12.34 -11.02
N GLU A 481 -16.40 11.82 -10.12
CA GLU A 481 -16.91 12.54 -8.96
C GLU A 481 -16.50 11.82 -7.67
N ILE A 482 -16.10 12.57 -6.65
CA ILE A 482 -15.90 12.09 -5.28
C ILE A 482 -16.71 12.93 -4.30
N GLY A 483 -16.94 12.40 -3.11
CA GLY A 483 -17.61 13.12 -2.02
C GLY A 483 -18.47 12.19 -1.19
N ASN A 484 -18.73 12.55 0.06
CA ASN A 484 -19.60 11.76 0.93
C ASN A 484 -21.07 11.90 0.52
N ASP A 485 -21.89 10.90 0.83
CA ASP A 485 -23.33 10.94 0.51
C ASP A 485 -24.06 12.01 1.31
N GLY A 486 -24.78 12.89 0.61
CA GLY A 486 -25.48 14.03 1.19
C GLY A 486 -24.61 15.27 1.46
N PHE A 487 -23.36 15.27 1.01
CA PHE A 487 -22.39 16.36 1.20
C PHE A 487 -21.85 16.88 -0.14
N LEU A 488 -20.95 17.86 -0.08
CA LEU A 488 -20.30 18.39 -1.29
C LEU A 488 -19.66 17.28 -2.14
N LYS A 489 -19.80 17.45 -3.44
CA LYS A 489 -19.19 16.60 -4.46
C LYS A 489 -18.12 17.39 -5.22
N TYR A 490 -16.97 16.76 -5.45
CA TYR A 490 -15.85 17.33 -6.19
C TYR A 490 -15.69 16.54 -7.49
N ARG A 491 -15.60 17.26 -8.61
CA ARG A 491 -15.55 16.66 -9.94
C ARG A 491 -14.21 16.92 -10.60
N TYR A 492 -13.80 15.95 -11.40
CA TYR A 492 -12.54 15.97 -12.13
C TYR A 492 -12.74 15.49 -13.55
N ARG A 493 -12.06 16.13 -14.50
CA ARG A 493 -11.79 15.56 -15.81
C ARG A 493 -10.43 14.88 -15.76
N VAL A 494 -10.40 13.59 -16.06
CA VAL A 494 -9.20 12.76 -16.01
C VAL A 494 -8.82 12.41 -17.44
N LYS A 495 -7.58 12.74 -17.84
CA LYS A 495 -7.04 12.39 -19.15
C LYS A 495 -6.12 11.19 -19.02
N TRP A 496 -6.34 10.19 -19.86
CA TRP A 496 -5.67 8.91 -19.83
C TRP A 496 -4.86 8.63 -21.08
N ARG A 497 -3.85 7.80 -20.92
CA ARG A 497 -3.17 7.08 -21.99
C ARG A 497 -2.92 5.66 -21.51
N GLY A 498 -3.71 4.71 -22.04
CA GLY A 498 -3.84 3.37 -21.46
C GLY A 498 -4.31 3.41 -20.00
N SER A 499 -3.57 2.77 -19.11
CA SER A 499 -3.80 2.74 -17.66
C SER A 499 -3.08 3.85 -16.88
N THR A 500 -2.51 4.85 -17.58
CA THR A 500 -1.81 5.98 -16.93
C THR A 500 -2.59 7.28 -17.09
N VAL A 501 -2.88 7.93 -15.96
CA VAL A 501 -3.39 9.31 -15.93
C VAL A 501 -2.26 10.24 -16.32
N THR A 502 -2.54 11.06 -17.34
CA THR A 502 -1.63 12.09 -17.88
C THR A 502 -1.95 13.47 -17.31
N GLU A 503 -3.21 13.73 -16.97
CA GLU A 503 -3.66 15.00 -16.40
C GLU A 503 -4.93 14.78 -15.58
N LEU A 504 -5.04 15.48 -14.45
CA LEU A 504 -6.22 15.45 -13.60
C LEU A 504 -6.65 16.89 -13.29
N ILE A 505 -7.78 17.29 -13.87
CA ILE A 505 -8.24 18.68 -13.92
C ILE A 505 -9.48 18.80 -13.03
N PRO A 506 -9.45 19.57 -11.94
CA PRO A 506 -10.65 19.88 -11.16
C PRO A 506 -11.65 20.66 -12.03
N ILE A 507 -12.93 20.32 -11.95
CA ILE A 507 -13.99 21.01 -12.70
C ILE A 507 -15.13 21.39 -11.76
N GLY A 508 -15.73 22.56 -11.99
CA GLY A 508 -16.80 23.08 -11.15
C GLY A 508 -16.30 24.07 -10.09
N ASN A 509 -17.03 24.17 -8.98
CA ASN A 509 -16.75 25.14 -7.93
C ASN A 509 -15.55 24.71 -7.09
N GLU A 510 -14.64 25.65 -6.84
CA GLU A 510 -13.56 25.47 -5.87
C GLU A 510 -14.00 25.98 -4.50
N TYR A 511 -13.91 25.10 -3.50
CA TYR A 511 -14.16 25.44 -2.11
C TYR A 511 -12.81 25.65 -1.41
N LYS A 512 -12.61 26.83 -0.81
CA LYS A 512 -11.39 27.14 -0.04
C LYS A 512 -11.43 26.60 1.38
N THR A 513 -12.64 26.48 1.94
CA THR A 513 -12.86 26.00 3.30
C THR A 513 -14.16 25.21 3.38
N VAL A 514 -14.21 24.20 4.25
CA VAL A 514 -15.44 23.46 4.59
C VAL A 514 -15.51 23.21 6.10
N TYR A 515 -16.68 22.83 6.61
CA TYR A 515 -16.83 22.49 8.02
C TYR A 515 -16.21 21.12 8.35
N SER A 516 -15.26 21.11 9.29
CA SER A 516 -14.72 19.88 9.87
C SER A 516 -15.53 19.46 11.09
N ASP A 517 -16.09 18.27 11.03
CA ASP A 517 -16.75 17.66 12.19
C ASP A 517 -15.78 17.28 13.31
N PHE A 518 -14.49 17.08 13.00
CA PHE A 518 -13.47 16.80 14.01
C PHE A 518 -13.04 18.06 14.74
N ASP A 519 -12.78 19.14 14.01
CA ASP A 519 -12.29 20.38 14.58
C ASP A 519 -13.43 21.34 15.01
N LYS A 520 -14.69 21.01 14.71
CA LYS A 520 -15.90 21.80 14.99
C LYS A 520 -15.81 23.26 14.49
N ARG A 521 -15.16 23.45 13.34
CA ARG A 521 -14.94 24.74 12.69
C ARG A 521 -14.73 24.57 11.19
N HIS A 522 -14.77 25.68 10.45
CA HIS A 522 -14.33 25.67 9.06
C HIS A 522 -12.80 25.54 8.98
N VAL A 523 -12.32 24.64 8.13
CA VAL A 523 -10.90 24.39 7.87
C VAL A 523 -10.60 24.54 6.38
N PRO A 524 -9.40 24.98 5.99
CA PRO A 524 -8.95 24.96 4.60
C PRO A 524 -9.02 23.56 3.97
N VAL A 525 -9.35 23.49 2.68
CA VAL A 525 -9.36 22.26 1.87
C VAL A 525 -8.74 22.45 0.50
N PHE A 526 -8.29 21.35 -0.12
CA PHE A 526 -7.44 21.37 -1.32
C PHE A 526 -7.92 20.37 -2.38
N TYR A 527 -9.12 20.60 -2.92
CA TYR A 527 -9.72 19.77 -3.98
C TYR A 527 -9.65 20.40 -5.38
N GLY A 528 -9.27 21.69 -5.46
CA GLY A 528 -9.19 22.50 -6.68
C GLY A 528 -7.78 22.56 -7.28
N GLU A 529 -7.41 23.69 -7.86
CA GLU A 529 -6.11 23.99 -8.49
C GLU A 529 -5.00 24.36 -7.50
N GLU A 530 -5.34 25.05 -6.42
CA GLU A 530 -4.39 25.53 -5.40
C GLU A 530 -4.28 24.58 -4.20
N GLY A 531 -3.06 24.42 -3.67
CA GLY A 531 -2.82 23.61 -2.47
C GLY A 531 -1.37 23.12 -2.32
N PRO A 532 -1.08 22.40 -1.23
CA PRO A 532 0.25 21.85 -0.96
C PRO A 532 0.53 20.61 -1.83
N GLY A 533 1.75 20.51 -2.38
CA GLY A 533 2.24 19.31 -3.06
C GLY A 533 1.30 18.81 -4.15
N ARG A 534 1.13 19.61 -5.20
CA ARG A 534 0.27 19.30 -6.36
C ARG A 534 0.64 17.96 -7.00
N LEU A 535 -0.37 17.15 -7.28
CA LEU A 535 -0.27 15.82 -7.88
C LEU A 535 -0.50 15.87 -9.40
N TYR A 536 -0.11 14.79 -10.08
CA TYR A 536 -0.23 14.56 -11.52
C TYR A 536 0.51 15.59 -12.38
N LEU A 537 1.62 16.12 -11.85
CA LEU A 537 2.46 17.09 -12.55
C LEU A 537 3.51 16.41 -13.44
N GLY A 538 3.82 17.04 -14.58
CA GLY A 538 4.89 16.59 -15.47
C GLY A 538 4.60 15.34 -16.29
N ARG A 539 3.35 14.88 -16.37
CA ARG A 539 2.94 13.67 -17.10
C ARG A 539 2.47 13.96 -18.55
N ASN A 540 3.14 14.89 -19.22
CA ASN A 540 2.77 15.34 -20.57
C ASN A 540 3.76 14.86 -21.65
N ASN A 541 3.27 14.72 -22.89
CA ASN A 541 4.06 14.41 -24.10
C ASN A 541 4.75 13.04 -24.13
N PHE A 542 4.16 11.99 -23.53
CA PHE A 542 4.70 10.62 -23.60
C PHE A 542 4.91 10.11 -25.04
N ASP A 543 4.07 10.56 -25.98
CA ASP A 543 4.14 10.25 -27.42
C ASP A 543 5.39 10.80 -28.11
N LYS A 544 6.01 11.84 -27.55
CA LYS A 544 7.21 12.49 -28.09
C LYS A 544 8.50 12.03 -27.41
N CYS A 545 8.39 11.26 -26.33
CA CYS A 545 9.52 10.77 -25.56
C CYS A 545 9.96 9.39 -26.06
N LYS A 546 11.27 9.20 -26.22
CA LYS A 546 11.87 7.86 -26.35
C LYS A 546 12.28 7.39 -24.96
N PRO A 547 11.61 6.39 -24.38
CA PRO A 547 11.95 5.97 -23.04
C PRO A 547 13.30 5.25 -23.01
N THR A 548 14.11 5.54 -22.00
CA THR A 548 15.26 4.71 -21.59
C THR A 548 14.76 3.56 -20.72
N LEU A 549 15.50 2.45 -20.66
CA LEU A 549 15.11 1.35 -19.79
C LEU A 549 15.46 1.68 -18.34
N SER A 550 14.50 1.50 -17.42
CA SER A 550 14.76 1.64 -16.00
C SER A 550 15.69 0.55 -15.47
N THR A 551 16.42 0.83 -14.40
CA THR A 551 17.12 -0.21 -13.65
C THR A 551 16.11 -1.11 -12.95
N ILE A 552 16.27 -2.43 -13.07
CA ILE A 552 15.46 -3.44 -12.38
C ILE A 552 16.33 -4.42 -11.63
N ASN A 553 15.82 -5.00 -10.56
CA ASN A 553 16.51 -6.02 -9.78
C ASN A 553 15.81 -7.37 -9.89
N LEU A 554 16.62 -8.42 -9.72
CA LEU A 554 16.14 -9.80 -9.76
C LEU A 554 15.20 -10.06 -8.59
N ASP A 555 13.97 -10.47 -8.91
CA ASP A 555 13.09 -11.12 -7.95
C ASP A 555 13.43 -12.61 -7.89
N SER A 556 13.90 -13.06 -6.73
CA SER A 556 14.23 -14.46 -6.47
C SER A 556 13.00 -15.37 -6.42
N GLY A 557 11.80 -14.79 -6.28
CA GLY A 557 10.54 -15.50 -6.07
C GLY A 557 10.22 -15.81 -4.60
N GLU A 558 11.15 -15.56 -3.66
CA GLU A 558 10.89 -15.75 -2.23
C GLU A 558 9.94 -14.66 -1.68
N GLY A 559 9.35 -14.85 -0.49
CA GLY A 559 8.65 -13.76 0.20
C GLY A 559 7.36 -13.23 -0.46
N ASN A 560 6.72 -13.97 -1.37
CA ASN A 560 5.40 -13.61 -1.89
C ASN A 560 4.28 -14.07 -0.92
N PHE A 561 3.79 -13.15 -0.08
CA PHE A 561 2.75 -13.42 0.92
C PHE A 561 1.31 -13.52 0.37
N TRP A 562 1.13 -13.30 -0.93
CA TRP A 562 -0.18 -13.12 -1.59
C TRP A 562 -0.50 -14.16 -2.66
N ASN A 563 0.46 -14.97 -3.09
CA ASN A 563 0.18 -16.16 -3.89
C ASN A 563 -0.05 -17.35 -2.94
N LEU A 564 -1.29 -17.80 -2.83
CA LEU A 564 -1.75 -18.76 -1.82
C LEU A 564 -2.02 -20.16 -2.38
N VAL A 565 -1.95 -20.30 -3.71
CA VAL A 565 -2.29 -21.51 -4.46
C VAL A 565 -1.08 -21.96 -5.28
#